data_AF-M2TY23-F1
#
_entry.id   AF-M2TY23-F1
#
_cell.length_a   1.000
_cell.length_b   1.000
_cell.length_c   1.000
_cell.angle_alpha   90.00
_cell.angle_beta   90.00
_cell.angle_gamma   90.00
#
_symmetry.space_group_name_H-M   'P 1'
#
loop_
_entity.id
_entity.type
_entity.pdbx_description
1 polymer ?
#
loop_
_entity_poly.entity_id
_entity_poly.type
_entity_poly.pdbx_seq_one_letter_code
_entity_poly.pdbx_strand_id
1 'polypeptide(L)'
;MAVISSKVIIVHHIATPNALDTLLQSFDGLPNNPASLYLSTTAQNLIVYAVPTRTVSAISLPYLVEALRQKERSASALKTFSRLTCTVRNHIHEVQMMELALRRRDIDRMWLAGFDRCISRDSNLDMSMLVFEGLGRINEFDERILHLPVLWKKYHDRLLANRNGVGGPFWVARIRDATQKRLAVSCGETHRGYSVDSAKGTWDRESIEEQTDSWNDDVMMDAITGGEWLGGAEHWAKFDML
;
A
#
# COMPACT_ATOMS: atom_id res chain seq x y z
N MET A 1 2.83 -31.48 -22.56
CA MET A 1 2.16 -31.22 -21.28
C MET A 1 3.06 -30.29 -20.47
N ALA A 2 2.69 -29.03 -20.33
CA ALA A 2 3.48 -28.09 -19.54
C ALA A 2 3.18 -28.34 -18.06
N VAL A 3 4.23 -28.63 -17.28
CA VAL A 3 4.16 -28.75 -15.83
C VAL A 3 3.76 -27.38 -15.28
N ILE A 4 2.57 -27.31 -14.69
CA ILE A 4 2.12 -26.14 -13.93
C ILE A 4 3.02 -26.09 -12.69
N SER A 5 4.02 -25.21 -12.71
CA SER A 5 4.92 -25.00 -11.57
C SER A 5 4.11 -24.32 -10.46
N SER A 6 3.67 -25.11 -9.48
CA SER A 6 3.06 -24.63 -8.25
C SER A 6 3.99 -23.63 -7.57
N LYS A 7 3.46 -22.47 -7.17
CA LYS A 7 4.24 -21.43 -6.50
C LYS A 7 4.12 -21.62 -4.99
N VAL A 8 5.22 -22.00 -4.36
CA VAL A 8 5.29 -22.16 -2.90
C VAL A 8 5.24 -20.79 -2.21
N ILE A 9 4.39 -20.68 -1.20
CA ILE A 9 4.29 -19.58 -0.24
C ILE A 9 4.67 -20.12 1.13
N ILE A 10 5.64 -19.48 1.78
CA ILE A 10 6.12 -19.88 3.10
C ILE A 10 5.36 -19.09 4.17
N VAL A 11 4.74 -19.77 5.13
CA VAL A 11 3.95 -19.17 6.21
C VAL A 11 4.69 -19.31 7.54
N HIS A 12 4.94 -18.17 8.18
CA HIS A 12 5.56 -18.09 9.51
C HIS A 12 4.59 -17.51 10.52
N HIS A 13 4.56 -18.11 11.71
CA HIS A 13 3.89 -17.56 12.87
C HIS A 13 4.92 -16.94 13.82
N ILE A 14 4.77 -15.66 14.12
CA ILE A 14 5.70 -14.87 14.92
C ILE A 14 5.05 -14.56 16.27
N ALA A 15 5.55 -15.22 17.30
CA ALA A 15 5.12 -15.04 18.69
C ALA A 15 6.30 -15.01 19.69
N THR A 16 7.52 -14.82 19.19
CA THR A 16 8.72 -14.71 20.02
C THR A 16 9.60 -13.55 19.56
N PRO A 17 10.40 -12.95 20.47
CA PRO A 17 11.31 -11.85 20.12
C PRO A 17 12.31 -12.21 19.04
N ASN A 18 12.94 -13.38 19.14
CA ASN A 18 13.94 -13.83 18.17
C ASN A 18 13.34 -14.00 16.76
N ALA A 19 12.10 -14.51 16.66
CA ALA A 19 11.42 -14.66 15.39
C ALA A 19 11.05 -13.29 14.79
N LEU A 20 10.67 -12.32 15.63
CA LEU A 20 10.39 -10.96 15.18
C LEU A 20 11.66 -10.24 14.70
N ASP A 21 12.79 -10.40 15.38
CA ASP A 21 14.08 -9.86 14.93
C ASP A 21 14.51 -10.46 13.60
N THR A 22 14.39 -11.78 13.45
CA THR A 22 14.69 -12.48 12.18
C THR A 22 13.82 -11.96 11.04
N LEU A 23 12.53 -11.73 11.31
CA LEU A 23 11.62 -11.15 10.33
C LEU A 23 12.04 -9.75 9.92
N LEU A 24 12.36 -8.87 10.87
CA LEU A 24 12.77 -7.50 10.56
C LEU A 24 14.06 -7.45 9.74
N GLN A 25 15.04 -8.29 10.06
CA GLN A 25 16.27 -8.43 9.26
C GLN A 25 15.99 -8.91 7.83
N SER A 26 14.94 -9.72 7.62
CA SER A 26 14.56 -10.16 6.27
C SER A 26 14.02 -9.03 5.38
N PHE A 27 13.68 -7.88 5.97
CA PHE A 27 13.24 -6.71 5.22
C PHE A 27 14.41 -5.87 4.69
N ASP A 28 15.61 -6.03 5.25
CA ASP A 28 16.78 -5.27 4.85
C ASP A 28 17.18 -5.63 3.41
N GLY A 29 17.27 -4.62 2.55
CA GLY A 29 17.67 -4.79 1.15
C GLY A 29 16.55 -5.25 0.21
N LEU A 30 15.29 -5.33 0.66
CA LEU A 30 14.17 -5.57 -0.24
C LEU A 30 14.01 -4.42 -1.26
N PRO A 31 13.68 -4.70 -2.53
CA PRO A 31 13.45 -3.67 -3.52
C PRO A 31 12.19 -2.87 -3.19
N ASN A 32 12.20 -1.57 -3.50
CA ASN A 32 11.03 -0.70 -3.32
C ASN A 32 10.24 -0.47 -4.62
N ASN A 33 10.78 -0.90 -5.77
CA ASN A 33 10.08 -0.90 -7.05
C ASN A 33 10.31 -2.25 -7.78
N PRO A 34 9.31 -3.14 -7.86
CA PRO A 34 7.96 -2.98 -7.31
C PRO A 34 7.93 -3.02 -5.78
N ALA A 35 6.82 -2.58 -5.18
CA ALA A 35 6.63 -2.67 -3.73
C ALA A 35 6.80 -4.12 -3.24
N SER A 36 7.65 -4.32 -2.22
CA SER A 36 8.01 -5.66 -1.72
C SER A 36 7.18 -6.14 -0.53
N LEU A 37 6.66 -5.22 0.28
CA LEU A 37 5.97 -5.52 1.52
C LEU A 37 4.51 -5.11 1.44
N TYR A 38 3.63 -6.03 1.78
CA TYR A 38 2.19 -5.83 1.83
C TYR A 38 1.70 -6.17 3.23
N LEU A 39 0.80 -5.32 3.74
CA LEU A 39 0.33 -5.39 5.11
C LEU A 39 -1.17 -5.64 5.13
N SER A 40 -1.62 -6.51 6.02
CA SER A 40 -3.03 -6.69 6.36
C SER A 40 -3.15 -6.94 7.85
N THR A 41 -4.35 -6.81 8.40
CA THR A 41 -4.63 -7.11 9.80
C THR A 41 -5.84 -8.02 9.90
N THR A 42 -5.77 -8.93 10.87
CA THR A 42 -6.93 -9.68 11.36
C THR A 42 -7.23 -9.23 12.79
N ALA A 43 -8.26 -9.78 13.42
CA ALA A 43 -8.55 -9.46 14.82
C ALA A 43 -7.43 -9.92 15.77
N GLN A 44 -6.58 -10.86 15.37
CA GLN A 44 -5.55 -11.47 16.23
C GLN A 44 -4.12 -11.25 15.75
N ASN A 45 -3.92 -10.96 14.46
CA ASN A 45 -2.58 -10.94 13.86
C ASN A 45 -2.39 -9.71 12.94
N LEU A 46 -1.18 -9.13 12.99
CA LEU A 46 -0.64 -8.30 11.91
C LEU A 46 0.00 -9.25 10.88
N ILE A 47 -0.43 -9.16 9.62
CA ILE A 47 0.05 -9.99 8.53
C ILE A 47 0.98 -9.17 7.65
N VAL A 48 2.18 -9.69 7.42
CA VAL A 48 3.16 -9.13 6.49
C VAL A 48 3.41 -10.12 5.37
N TYR A 49 3.19 -9.72 4.13
CA TYR A 49 3.56 -10.49 2.95
C TYR A 49 4.75 -9.86 2.24
N ALA A 50 5.87 -10.58 2.21
CA ALA A 50 7.07 -10.21 1.47
C ALA A 50 7.09 -10.94 0.12
N VAL A 51 6.92 -10.20 -0.98
CA VAL A 51 6.78 -10.77 -2.33
C VAL A 51 8.07 -11.40 -2.85
N PRO A 52 9.26 -10.79 -2.71
CA PRO A 52 10.49 -11.37 -3.26
C PRO A 52 10.82 -12.73 -2.66
N THR A 53 10.59 -12.89 -1.36
CA THR A 53 10.83 -14.14 -0.62
C THR A 53 9.61 -15.06 -0.57
N ARG A 54 8.45 -14.58 -1.03
CA ARG A 54 7.15 -15.27 -0.98
C ARG A 54 6.78 -15.75 0.43
N THR A 55 7.04 -14.89 1.41
CA THR A 55 6.87 -15.22 2.82
C THR A 55 5.70 -14.44 3.40
N VAL A 56 4.75 -15.14 4.01
CA VAL A 56 3.68 -14.56 4.81
C VAL A 56 4.03 -14.74 6.28
N SER A 57 4.11 -13.65 7.02
CA SER A 57 4.37 -13.66 8.46
C SER A 57 3.16 -13.15 9.22
N ALA A 58 2.58 -14.01 10.06
CA ALA A 58 1.50 -13.67 10.98
C ALA A 58 2.11 -13.34 12.34
N ILE A 59 2.09 -12.06 12.72
CA ILE A 59 2.59 -11.56 13.99
C ILE A 59 1.43 -11.43 14.96
N SER A 60 1.46 -12.17 16.06
CA SER A 60 0.41 -12.14 17.08
C SER A 60 0.29 -10.75 17.70
N LEU A 61 -0.90 -10.15 17.63
CA LEU A 61 -1.18 -8.83 18.23
C LEU A 61 -1.07 -8.86 19.76
N PRO A 62 -1.60 -9.87 20.50
CA PRO A 62 -1.35 -9.98 21.94
C PRO A 62 0.13 -9.99 22.30
N TYR A 63 0.94 -10.76 21.57
CA TYR A 63 2.40 -10.75 21.74
C TYR A 63 2.97 -9.36 21.47
N LEU A 64 2.62 -8.74 20.35
CA LEU A 64 3.17 -7.43 19.96
C LEU A 64 2.82 -6.34 20.99
N VAL A 65 1.60 -6.35 21.54
CA VAL A 65 1.18 -5.41 22.59
C VAL A 65 2.04 -5.58 23.84
N GLU A 66 2.27 -6.81 24.28
CA GLU A 66 3.08 -7.08 25.46
C GLU A 66 4.56 -6.74 25.21
N ALA A 67 5.11 -7.11 24.06
CA ALA A 67 6.47 -6.77 23.65
C ALA A 67 6.70 -5.24 23.60
N LEU A 68 5.71 -4.48 23.11
CA LEU A 68 5.74 -3.02 23.13
C LEU A 68 5.68 -2.45 24.56
N ARG A 69 4.89 -3.06 25.45
CA ARG A 69 4.80 -2.68 26.86
C ARG A 69 6.14 -2.91 27.58
N GLN A 70 6.81 -4.00 27.27
CA GLN A 70 8.14 -4.35 27.78
C GLN A 70 9.28 -3.58 27.09
N LYS A 71 8.96 -2.74 26.10
CA LYS A 71 9.94 -1.98 25.30
C LYS A 71 10.98 -2.88 24.63
N GLU A 72 10.56 -4.06 24.17
CA GLU A 72 11.41 -4.92 23.36
C GLU A 72 11.91 -4.13 22.14
N ARG A 73 13.21 -4.31 21.83
CA ARG A 73 13.87 -3.58 20.73
C ARG A 73 13.20 -3.87 19.39
N SER A 74 12.91 -5.14 19.12
CA SER A 74 12.26 -5.65 17.91
C SER A 74 10.86 -5.06 17.72
N ALA A 75 10.02 -5.11 18.76
CA ALA A 75 8.68 -4.52 18.74
C ALA A 75 8.71 -3.00 18.58
N SER A 76 9.65 -2.32 19.27
CA SER A 76 9.85 -0.88 19.12
C SER A 76 10.34 -0.52 17.72
N ALA A 77 11.21 -1.33 17.12
CA ALA A 77 11.67 -1.18 15.75
C ALA A 77 10.51 -1.40 14.77
N LEU A 78 9.65 -2.40 14.96
CA LEU A 78 8.46 -2.60 14.12
C LEU A 78 7.45 -1.44 14.26
N LYS A 79 7.22 -0.95 15.49
CA LYS A 79 6.40 0.24 15.72
C LYS A 79 7.01 1.49 15.10
N THR A 80 8.33 1.60 15.10
CA THR A 80 9.04 2.71 14.49
C THR A 80 9.02 2.56 12.96
N PHE A 81 9.15 1.35 12.41
CA PHE A 81 8.94 1.04 11.00
C PHE A 81 7.54 1.41 10.53
N SER A 82 6.50 1.15 11.34
CA SER A 82 5.12 1.55 11.04
C SER A 82 4.82 3.03 11.32
N ARG A 83 5.62 3.71 12.17
CA ARG A 83 5.44 5.13 12.56
C ARG A 83 6.45 6.09 11.94
N LEU A 84 7.53 5.64 11.29
CA LEU A 84 8.64 6.46 10.82
C LEU A 84 8.16 7.43 9.74
N THR A 85 7.97 8.65 10.21
CA THR A 85 8.07 9.98 9.61
C THR A 85 7.34 10.25 8.29
N CYS A 86 6.55 11.32 8.31
CA CYS A 86 5.82 11.91 7.17
C CYS A 86 6.61 12.09 5.88
N THR A 87 7.94 12.00 5.89
CA THR A 87 8.80 12.05 4.71
C THR A 87 8.96 10.70 3.98
N VAL A 88 8.77 9.56 4.65
CA VAL A 88 8.88 8.19 4.08
C VAL A 88 7.49 7.61 3.72
N ARG A 89 6.41 8.27 4.13
CA ARG A 89 5.01 7.90 3.77
C ARG A 89 4.71 7.98 2.26
N ASN A 90 5.65 8.45 1.45
CA ASN A 90 5.57 8.43 -0.02
C ASN A 90 5.56 7.00 -0.62
N HIS A 91 6.00 6.00 0.16
CA HIS A 91 6.10 4.60 -0.25
C HIS A 91 4.92 3.72 0.22
N ILE A 92 3.90 4.31 0.83
CA ILE A 92 2.65 3.61 1.13
C ILE A 92 1.70 3.82 -0.05
N HIS A 93 1.34 2.72 -0.70
CA HIS A 93 0.45 2.73 -1.85
C HIS A 93 -0.85 1.98 -1.51
N GLU A 94 -1.94 2.74 -1.33
CA GLU A 94 -3.26 2.14 -1.10
C GLU A 94 -3.86 1.67 -2.44
N VAL A 95 -3.90 0.34 -2.64
CA VAL A 95 -4.39 -0.30 -3.88
C VAL A 95 -5.80 0.16 -4.26
N GLN A 96 -6.67 0.39 -3.27
CA GLN A 96 -8.04 0.87 -3.52
C GLN A 96 -8.07 2.33 -4.01
N MET A 97 -7.12 3.17 -3.58
CA MET A 97 -6.98 4.54 -4.10
C MET A 97 -6.47 4.54 -5.54
N MET A 98 -5.55 3.63 -5.87
CA MET A 98 -5.06 3.46 -7.25
C MET A 98 -6.18 3.00 -8.19
N GLU A 99 -7.02 2.07 -7.74
CA GLU A 99 -8.23 1.67 -8.49
C GLU A 99 -9.17 2.85 -8.70
N LEU A 100 -9.44 3.63 -7.65
CA LEU A 100 -10.34 4.79 -7.70
C LEU A 100 -9.87 5.83 -8.73
N ALA A 101 -8.56 6.12 -8.77
CA ALA A 101 -7.97 7.05 -9.72
C ALA A 101 -8.11 6.60 -11.19
N LEU A 102 -8.17 5.29 -11.44
CA LEU A 102 -8.30 4.72 -12.79
C LEU A 102 -9.74 4.74 -13.33
N ARG A 103 -10.73 5.15 -12.52
CA ARG A 103 -12.12 5.26 -12.97
C ARG A 103 -12.27 6.43 -13.94
N ARG A 104 -13.09 6.24 -14.97
CA ARG A 104 -13.26 7.22 -16.07
C ARG A 104 -14.28 8.31 -15.77
N ARG A 105 -15.26 8.05 -14.90
CA ARG A 105 -16.31 9.02 -14.58
C ARG A 105 -16.08 9.56 -13.18
N ASP A 106 -16.18 10.88 -13.00
CA ASP A 106 -15.94 11.53 -11.71
C ASP A 106 -16.97 11.14 -10.66
N ILE A 107 -18.22 10.87 -11.07
CA ILE A 107 -19.26 10.34 -10.17
C ILE A 107 -18.86 8.99 -9.54
N ASP A 108 -17.97 8.24 -10.19
CA ASP A 108 -17.48 6.97 -9.68
C ASP A 108 -16.28 7.17 -8.73
N ARG A 109 -15.78 8.39 -8.51
CA ARG A 109 -14.58 8.64 -7.66
C ARG A 109 -14.92 8.96 -6.20
N MET A 110 -16.21 8.99 -5.85
CA MET A 110 -16.68 9.32 -4.50
C MET A 110 -16.53 8.17 -3.49
N TRP A 111 -16.42 6.91 -3.93
CA TRP A 111 -16.38 5.76 -3.01
C TRP A 111 -15.34 4.72 -3.43
N LEU A 112 -14.52 4.28 -2.48
CA LEU A 112 -13.57 3.20 -2.69
C LEU A 112 -14.28 1.90 -3.10
N ALA A 113 -13.70 1.15 -4.03
CA ALA A 113 -14.13 -0.22 -4.26
C ALA A 113 -13.75 -1.06 -3.03
N GLY A 114 -14.69 -1.88 -2.55
CA GLY A 114 -14.33 -2.91 -1.58
C GLY A 114 -13.25 -3.84 -2.13
N PHE A 115 -12.37 -4.33 -1.27
CA PHE A 115 -11.22 -5.11 -1.71
C PHE A 115 -11.61 -6.38 -2.50
N ASP A 116 -12.69 -7.05 -2.10
CA ASP A 116 -13.25 -8.21 -2.84
C ASP A 116 -13.68 -7.84 -4.27
N ARG A 117 -14.15 -6.60 -4.48
CA ARG A 117 -14.50 -6.10 -5.80
C ARG A 117 -13.26 -5.88 -6.66
N CYS A 118 -12.17 -5.36 -6.08
CA CYS A 118 -10.88 -5.27 -6.78
C CYS A 118 -10.38 -6.67 -7.18
N ILE A 119 -10.42 -7.64 -6.26
CA ILE A 119 -9.95 -9.00 -6.51
C ILE A 119 -10.74 -9.65 -7.65
N SER A 120 -12.06 -9.68 -7.53
CA SER A 120 -12.95 -10.34 -8.50
C SER A 120 -12.87 -9.74 -9.91
N ARG A 121 -12.64 -8.43 -10.02
CA ARG A 121 -12.56 -7.77 -11.33
C ARG A 121 -11.16 -7.84 -11.94
N ASP A 122 -10.12 -7.74 -11.12
CA ASP A 122 -8.83 -7.31 -11.64
C ASP A 122 -7.63 -8.20 -11.32
N SER A 123 -7.70 -9.11 -10.33
CA SER A 123 -6.51 -9.86 -9.91
C SER A 123 -6.15 -11.02 -10.83
N ASN A 124 -7.11 -11.81 -11.32
CA ASN A 124 -6.87 -13.03 -12.10
C ASN A 124 -5.91 -14.06 -11.46
N LEU A 125 -5.56 -13.91 -10.18
CA LEU A 125 -4.68 -14.84 -9.47
C LEU A 125 -5.43 -16.14 -9.19
N ASP A 126 -4.92 -17.26 -9.70
CA ASP A 126 -5.43 -18.59 -9.40
C ASP A 126 -4.82 -19.11 -8.11
N MET A 127 -5.60 -19.02 -7.03
CA MET A 127 -5.21 -19.50 -5.70
C MET A 127 -4.99 -21.01 -5.65
N SER A 128 -5.60 -21.79 -6.56
CA SER A 128 -5.44 -23.26 -6.59
C SER A 128 -4.04 -23.71 -7.02
N MET A 129 -3.27 -22.82 -7.64
CA MET A 129 -1.88 -23.07 -8.04
C MET A 129 -0.85 -22.73 -6.95
N LEU A 130 -1.29 -22.20 -5.81
CA LEU A 130 -0.42 -21.88 -4.68
C LEU A 130 -0.33 -23.06 -3.73
N VAL A 131 0.88 -23.33 -3.26
CA VAL A 131 1.15 -24.33 -2.23
C VAL A 131 1.66 -23.61 -1.00
N PHE A 132 1.04 -23.85 0.15
CA PHE A 132 1.43 -23.24 1.42
C PHE A 132 2.30 -24.21 2.22
N GLU A 133 3.49 -23.77 2.59
CA GLU A 133 4.43 -24.51 3.44
C GLU A 133 4.74 -23.73 4.72
N GLY A 134 4.99 -24.41 5.83
CA GLY A 134 5.44 -23.76 7.06
C GLY A 134 4.75 -24.22 8.34
N LEU A 135 5.11 -23.59 9.46
CA LEU A 135 4.64 -23.94 10.81
C LEU A 135 3.34 -23.20 11.21
N GLY A 136 2.82 -22.31 10.35
CA GLY A 136 1.54 -21.61 10.59
C GLY A 136 0.34 -22.41 10.07
N ARG A 137 -0.81 -22.31 10.73
CA ARG A 137 -2.07 -22.83 10.16
C ARG A 137 -2.53 -21.90 9.04
N ILE A 138 -2.97 -22.48 7.91
CA ILE A 138 -3.48 -21.73 6.74
C ILE A 138 -4.60 -20.74 7.15
N ASN A 139 -5.35 -21.04 8.22
CA ASN A 139 -6.42 -20.19 8.75
C ASN A 139 -5.95 -18.94 9.53
N GLU A 140 -4.64 -18.68 9.65
CA GLU A 140 -4.10 -17.58 10.47
C GLU A 140 -4.06 -16.23 9.75
N PHE A 141 -4.26 -16.21 8.43
CA PHE A 141 -4.26 -14.99 7.65
C PHE A 141 -5.33 -15.01 6.56
N ASP A 142 -5.68 -13.80 6.12
CA ASP A 142 -6.58 -13.58 5.00
C ASP A 142 -5.81 -13.70 3.69
N GLU A 143 -6.06 -14.78 2.94
CA GLU A 143 -5.44 -15.08 1.64
C GLU A 143 -5.59 -13.95 0.62
N ARG A 144 -6.57 -13.06 0.80
CA ARG A 144 -6.76 -11.87 -0.05
C ARG A 144 -5.50 -10.99 -0.12
N ILE A 145 -4.62 -11.04 0.89
CA ILE A 145 -3.32 -10.33 0.88
C ILE A 145 -2.44 -10.71 -0.33
N LEU A 146 -2.55 -11.94 -0.84
CA LEU A 146 -1.76 -12.44 -1.97
C LEU A 146 -2.16 -11.80 -3.30
N HIS A 147 -3.36 -11.20 -3.37
CA HIS A 147 -3.82 -10.47 -4.55
C HIS A 147 -3.25 -9.04 -4.60
N LEU A 148 -2.79 -8.47 -3.48
CA LEU A 148 -2.30 -7.09 -3.42
C LEU A 148 -1.17 -6.81 -4.40
N PRO A 149 -0.12 -7.64 -4.56
CA PRO A 149 0.96 -7.35 -5.50
C PRO A 149 0.49 -7.35 -6.95
N VAL A 150 -0.45 -8.24 -7.29
CA VAL A 150 -1.00 -8.33 -8.64
C VAL A 150 -1.84 -7.09 -8.97
N LEU A 151 -2.71 -6.70 -8.03
CA LEU A 151 -3.54 -5.50 -8.17
C LEU A 151 -2.71 -4.23 -8.19
N TRP A 152 -1.73 -4.12 -7.28
CA TRP A 152 -0.79 -3.00 -7.22
C TRP A 152 -0.09 -2.83 -8.57
N LYS A 153 0.54 -3.89 -9.09
CA LYS A 153 1.24 -3.82 -10.38
C LYS A 153 0.31 -3.41 -11.51
N LYS A 154 -0.88 -4.03 -11.59
CA LYS A 154 -1.85 -3.73 -12.65
C LYS A 154 -2.30 -2.27 -12.62
N TYR A 155 -2.64 -1.75 -11.45
CA TYR A 155 -3.10 -0.37 -11.32
C TYR A 155 -1.96 0.62 -11.51
N HIS A 156 -0.79 0.31 -10.97
CA HIS A 156 0.44 1.07 -11.16
C HIS A 156 0.79 1.24 -12.64
N ASP A 157 0.89 0.14 -13.37
CA ASP A 157 1.23 0.14 -14.80
C ASP A 157 0.21 0.94 -15.61
N ARG A 158 -1.08 0.87 -15.25
CA ARG A 158 -2.15 1.66 -15.90
C ARG A 158 -2.07 3.15 -15.59
N LEU A 159 -1.70 3.53 -14.37
CA LEU A 159 -1.48 4.94 -14.02
C LEU A 159 -0.30 5.51 -14.80
N LEU A 160 0.78 4.74 -14.96
CA LEU A 160 1.95 5.14 -15.74
C LEU A 160 1.71 5.15 -17.25
N ALA A 161 0.95 4.19 -17.79
CA ALA A 161 0.65 4.10 -19.22
C ALA A 161 -0.19 5.28 -19.73
N ASN A 162 -0.89 5.99 -18.83
CA ASN A 162 -1.67 7.18 -19.16
C ASN A 162 -0.80 8.45 -19.35
N ARG A 163 0.51 8.27 -19.60
CA ARG A 163 1.56 9.32 -19.69
C ARG A 163 1.40 10.35 -20.81
N ASN A 164 0.49 10.16 -21.77
CA ASN A 164 0.34 11.05 -22.93
C ASN A 164 -0.72 12.16 -22.75
N GLY A 165 -1.25 12.34 -21.54
CA GLY A 165 -2.12 13.45 -21.18
C GLY A 165 -2.01 13.72 -19.69
N VAL A 166 -2.14 14.99 -19.30
CA VAL A 166 -2.18 15.44 -17.90
C VAL A 166 -2.95 14.43 -17.05
N GLY A 167 -2.27 13.73 -16.14
CA GLY A 167 -2.94 12.67 -15.39
C GLY A 167 -2.02 11.80 -14.55
N GLY A 168 -0.94 11.26 -15.10
CA GLY A 168 -0.07 10.32 -14.36
C GLY A 168 0.46 10.92 -13.04
N PRO A 169 1.39 11.91 -13.09
CA PRO A 169 1.92 12.59 -11.91
C PRO A 169 0.86 13.25 -11.02
N PHE A 170 -0.18 13.83 -11.63
CA PHE A 170 -1.32 14.38 -10.90
C PHE A 170 -1.99 13.32 -10.02
N TRP A 171 -2.40 12.18 -10.59
CA TRP A 171 -3.05 11.11 -9.84
C TRP A 171 -2.12 10.50 -8.80
N VAL A 172 -0.81 10.39 -9.08
CA VAL A 172 0.18 9.99 -8.07
C VAL A 172 0.16 10.94 -6.87
N ALA A 173 0.22 12.25 -7.12
CA ALA A 173 0.20 13.28 -6.07
C ALA A 173 -1.09 13.17 -5.24
N ARG A 174 -2.23 13.05 -5.91
CA ARG A 174 -3.54 12.95 -5.26
C ARG A 174 -3.69 11.67 -4.44
N ILE A 175 -3.28 10.52 -4.97
CA ILE A 175 -3.31 9.24 -4.24
C ILE A 175 -2.47 9.35 -2.97
N ARG A 176 -1.27 9.92 -3.05
CA ARG A 176 -0.38 10.10 -1.89
C ARG A 176 -1.00 11.03 -0.84
N ASP A 177 -1.50 12.20 -1.25
CA ASP A 177 -2.15 13.15 -0.34
C ASP A 177 -3.37 12.51 0.36
N ALA A 178 -4.24 11.84 -0.39
CA ALA A 178 -5.40 11.15 0.17
C ALA A 178 -5.00 10.02 1.13
N THR A 179 -3.99 9.21 0.77
CA THR A 179 -3.46 8.15 1.65
C THR A 179 -2.91 8.75 2.94
N GLN A 180 -2.16 9.86 2.86
CA GLN A 180 -1.61 10.55 4.03
C GLN A 180 -2.70 11.10 4.95
N LYS A 181 -3.73 11.74 4.40
CA LYS A 181 -4.89 12.24 5.15
C LYS A 181 -5.59 11.10 5.89
N ARG A 182 -5.80 9.95 5.22
CA ARG A 182 -6.41 8.75 5.82
C ARG A 182 -5.57 8.17 6.96
N LEU A 183 -4.25 8.07 6.76
CA LEU A 183 -3.32 7.62 7.80
C LEU A 183 -3.30 8.58 9.01
N ALA A 184 -3.37 9.89 8.77
CA ALA A 184 -3.43 10.89 9.85
C ALA A 184 -4.69 10.73 10.70
N VAL A 185 -5.85 10.48 10.09
CA VAL A 185 -7.10 10.17 10.80
C VAL A 185 -6.95 8.89 11.64
N SER A 186 -6.32 7.85 11.10
CA SER A 186 -6.06 6.60 11.83
C SER A 186 -5.11 6.76 13.03
N CYS A 187 -4.33 7.84 13.10
CA CYS A 187 -3.40 8.13 14.21
C CYS A 187 -4.01 9.03 15.30
N GLY A 188 -5.21 9.57 15.11
CA GLY A 188 -5.84 10.51 16.04
C GLY A 188 -6.45 9.84 17.28
N GLU A 189 -6.36 10.50 18.43
CA GLU A 189 -6.84 10.00 19.74
C GLU A 189 -8.36 9.68 19.78
N THR A 190 -9.13 10.22 18.84
CA THR A 190 -10.60 10.08 18.79
C THR A 190 -11.11 8.99 17.85
N HIS A 191 -10.24 8.31 17.08
CA HIS A 191 -10.70 7.35 16.08
C HIS A 191 -10.96 5.96 16.70
N ARG A 192 -12.22 5.67 17.05
CA ARG A 192 -12.69 4.37 17.55
C ARG A 192 -13.00 3.35 16.44
N GLY A 193 -12.25 3.35 15.35
CA GLY A 193 -12.42 2.42 14.23
C GLY A 193 -13.73 2.62 13.44
N TYR A 194 -13.65 2.34 12.13
CA TYR A 194 -14.77 2.27 11.18
C TYR A 194 -15.84 3.38 11.32
N SER A 195 -15.48 4.63 11.04
CA SER A 195 -16.50 5.58 10.59
C SER A 195 -16.76 5.38 9.09
N VAL A 196 -18.01 5.59 8.67
CA VAL A 196 -18.46 5.52 7.26
C VAL A 196 -17.62 6.43 6.34
N ASP A 197 -16.99 7.47 6.90
CA ASP A 197 -16.11 8.38 6.17
C ASP A 197 -14.82 7.72 5.68
N SER A 198 -14.41 6.57 6.25
CA SER A 198 -13.22 5.83 5.81
C SER A 198 -13.39 5.16 4.44
N ALA A 199 -14.60 5.01 3.91
CA ALA A 199 -14.84 4.48 2.56
C ALA A 199 -15.11 5.59 1.52
N LYS A 200 -15.40 6.81 1.98
CA LYS A 200 -15.64 7.97 1.11
C LYS A 200 -14.31 8.40 0.51
N GLY A 201 -14.21 8.33 -0.81
CA GLY A 201 -13.12 8.92 -1.57
C GLY A 201 -13.13 10.43 -1.36
N THR A 202 -11.96 11.04 -1.26
CA THR A 202 -11.78 12.49 -1.08
C THR A 202 -12.01 13.29 -2.35
N TRP A 203 -12.51 12.67 -3.42
CA TRP A 203 -12.56 13.25 -4.76
C TRP A 203 -13.99 13.20 -5.30
N ASP A 204 -14.62 14.37 -5.31
CA ASP A 204 -15.83 14.65 -6.08
C ASP A 204 -15.44 15.40 -7.37
N ARG A 205 -16.39 15.61 -8.27
CA ARG A 205 -16.10 16.21 -9.58
C ARG A 205 -15.55 17.64 -9.46
N GLU A 206 -16.16 18.46 -8.61
CA GLU A 206 -15.79 19.87 -8.47
C GLU A 206 -14.39 19.98 -7.90
N SER A 207 -14.07 19.19 -6.88
CA SER A 207 -12.72 19.17 -6.31
C SER A 207 -11.66 18.61 -7.27
N ILE A 208 -12.00 17.68 -8.17
CA ILE A 208 -11.06 17.20 -9.21
C ILE A 208 -10.79 18.29 -10.26
N GLU A 209 -11.81 18.98 -10.73
CA GLU A 209 -11.69 20.05 -11.73
C GLU A 209 -10.81 21.18 -11.19
N GLU A 210 -11.12 21.73 -10.01
CA GLU A 210 -10.35 22.79 -9.36
C GLU A 210 -8.88 22.39 -9.13
N GLN A 211 -8.67 21.16 -8.67
CA GLN A 211 -7.33 20.63 -8.40
C GLN A 211 -6.53 20.33 -9.67
N THR A 212 -7.20 20.04 -10.79
CA THR A 212 -6.57 19.81 -12.09
C THR A 212 -6.13 21.15 -12.68
N ASP A 213 -6.96 22.18 -12.60
CA ASP A 213 -6.63 23.52 -13.07
C ASP A 213 -5.46 24.11 -12.27
N SER A 214 -5.52 24.02 -10.93
CA SER A 214 -4.39 24.42 -10.07
C SER A 214 -3.10 23.66 -10.38
N TRP A 215 -3.18 22.35 -10.65
CA TRP A 215 -2.01 21.56 -11.03
C TRP A 215 -1.44 21.98 -12.39
N ASN A 216 -2.31 22.30 -13.36
CA ASN A 216 -1.88 22.77 -14.67
C ASN A 216 -1.17 24.13 -14.58
N ASP A 217 -1.67 25.03 -13.75
CA ASP A 217 -1.03 26.31 -13.47
C ASP A 217 0.36 26.11 -12.85
N ASP A 218 0.48 25.22 -11.86
CA ASP A 218 1.75 24.87 -11.23
C ASP A 218 2.76 24.27 -12.22
N VAL A 219 2.32 23.35 -13.09
CA VAL A 219 3.17 22.76 -14.13
C VAL A 219 3.60 23.80 -15.16
N MET A 220 2.71 24.71 -15.54
CA MET A 220 3.02 25.79 -16.47
C MET A 220 4.05 26.75 -15.87
N MET A 221 3.88 27.13 -14.60
CA MET A 221 4.83 27.98 -13.87
C MET A 221 6.19 27.30 -13.69
N ASP A 222 6.21 26.00 -13.41
CA ASP A 222 7.44 25.21 -13.33
C ASP A 222 8.18 25.15 -14.66
N ALA A 223 7.46 24.97 -15.77
CA ALA A 223 8.05 25.00 -17.11
C ALA A 223 8.67 26.36 -17.46
N ILE A 224 8.01 27.46 -17.08
CA ILE A 224 8.50 28.84 -17.31
C ILE A 224 9.75 29.13 -16.48
N THR A 225 9.82 28.60 -15.26
CA THR A 225 10.92 28.83 -14.32
C THR A 225 12.07 27.82 -14.45
N GLY A 226 12.04 26.95 -15.47
CA GLY A 226 13.08 25.93 -15.66
C GLY A 226 13.10 24.88 -14.53
N GLY A 227 11.98 24.66 -13.86
CA GLY A 227 11.81 23.71 -12.76
C GLY A 227 11.94 24.32 -11.37
N GLU A 228 12.27 25.60 -11.21
CA GLU A 228 12.51 26.18 -9.88
C GLU A 228 11.22 26.32 -9.05
N TRP A 229 10.07 26.53 -9.69
CA TRP A 229 8.77 26.75 -9.03
C TRP A 229 8.38 25.61 -8.07
N LEU A 230 8.52 24.36 -8.52
CA LEU A 230 8.13 23.18 -7.74
C LEU A 230 9.31 22.55 -6.98
N GLY A 231 10.53 23.06 -7.15
CA GLY A 231 11.74 22.56 -6.47
C GLY A 231 12.60 21.62 -7.33
N GLY A 232 12.48 21.71 -8.65
CA GLY A 232 13.44 21.15 -9.61
C GLY A 232 13.31 19.66 -9.84
N ALA A 233 14.38 19.05 -10.33
CA ALA A 233 14.45 17.62 -10.62
C ALA A 233 14.13 16.74 -9.39
N GLU A 234 14.43 17.20 -8.17
CA GLU A 234 14.11 16.50 -6.93
C GLU A 234 12.60 16.41 -6.66
N HIS A 235 11.83 17.43 -7.08
CA HIS A 235 10.37 17.38 -7.00
C HIS A 235 9.82 16.26 -7.89
N TRP A 236 10.27 16.25 -9.15
CA TRP A 236 9.78 15.34 -10.16
C TRP A 236 10.23 13.89 -9.95
N ALA A 237 11.45 13.67 -9.45
CA ALA A 237 11.98 12.35 -9.09
C ALA A 237 11.10 11.62 -8.05
N LYS A 238 10.32 12.35 -7.25
CA LYS A 238 9.37 11.73 -6.31
C LYS A 238 8.27 10.96 -7.04
N PHE A 239 7.91 11.35 -8.25
CA PHE A 239 6.86 10.69 -9.05
C PHE A 239 7.35 9.45 -9.79
N ASP A 240 8.67 9.30 -9.94
CA ASP A 240 9.29 8.07 -10.43
C ASP A 240 9.36 6.96 -9.36
N MET A 241 9.07 7.31 -8.10
CA MET A 241 9.01 6.40 -6.95
C MET A 241 7.60 5.86 -6.67
N LEU A 242 6.77 5.73 -7.69
CA LEU A 242 5.68 4.76 -7.61
C LEU A 242 6.21 3.35 -7.95
#